data_AF-A0A973DNY8-F1
#
_entry.id   AF-A0A973DNY8-F1
#
_cell.length_a   1.000
_cell.length_b   1.000
_cell.length_c   1.000
_cell.angle_alpha   90.00
_cell.angle_beta   90.00
_cell.angle_gamma   90.00
#
_symmetry.space_group_name_H-M   'P 1'
#
loop_
_entity.id
_entity.type
_entity.pdbx_description
1 polymer ?
#
loop_
_entity_poly.entity_id
_entity_poly.type
_entity_poly.pdbx_seq_one_letter_code
_entity_poly.pdbx_strand_id
1 'polypeptide(L)'
;MSQFTPFTWQPQFKQFIEQQMAFDPAHDIAHIQRVVISGIALATTENADLAVVIPACWLHDCVNVAKDSPQRNQGSRLSAKRAIEYLTEINYPAQYFDAIEHPISAHSYSANIATTT
;
A
#
# COMPACT_ATOMS: atom_id res chain seq x y z
N MET A 1 25.26 10.10 7.15
CA MET A 1 24.34 9.07 6.64
C MET A 1 22.94 9.55 6.94
N SER A 2 22.21 10.06 5.94
CA SER A 2 20.84 10.52 6.12
C SER A 2 19.99 9.31 6.50
N GLN A 3 19.46 9.27 7.73
CA GLN A 3 18.52 8.24 8.13
C GLN A 3 17.27 8.38 7.27
N PHE A 4 16.92 7.32 6.55
CA PHE A 4 15.68 7.28 5.79
C PHE A 4 14.50 7.27 6.78
N THR A 5 13.61 8.25 6.68
CA THR A 5 12.50 8.42 7.63
C THR A 5 11.16 8.14 6.92
N PRO A 6 10.67 6.89 6.94
CA PRO A 6 9.48 6.51 6.17
C PRO A 6 8.21 7.23 6.63
N PHE A 7 8.16 7.68 7.88
CA PHE A 7 7.06 8.48 8.42
C PHE A 7 6.86 9.83 7.70
N THR A 8 7.92 10.42 7.14
CA THR A 8 7.83 11.73 6.46
C THR A 8 7.04 11.68 5.15
N TRP A 9 6.85 10.47 4.60
CA TRP A 9 6.13 10.21 3.36
C TRP A 9 4.62 9.99 3.57
N GLN A 10 4.17 9.75 4.80
CA GLN A 10 2.75 9.51 5.10
C GLN A 10 1.80 10.61 4.64
N PRO A 11 2.11 11.92 4.77
CA PRO A 11 1.24 12.97 4.27
C PRO A 11 1.04 12.89 2.74
N GLN A 12 2.09 12.52 2.00
CA GLN A 12 2.01 12.36 0.55
C GLN A 12 1.14 11.16 0.17
N PHE A 13 1.33 10.01 0.83
CA PHE A 13 0.48 8.83 0.63
C PHE A 13 -0.98 9.12 0.92
N LYS A 14 -1.25 9.82 2.03
CA LYS A 14 -2.61 10.23 2.40
C LYS A 14 -3.23 11.11 1.32
N GLN A 15 -2.52 12.14 0.87
CA GLN A 15 -3.00 13.04 -0.18
C GLN A 15 -3.29 12.28 -1.50
N PHE A 16 -2.43 11.34 -1.87
CA PHE A 16 -2.63 10.51 -3.06
C PHE A 16 -3.91 9.67 -2.95
N ILE A 17 -4.11 8.99 -1.83
CA ILE A 17 -5.32 8.20 -1.57
C ILE A 17 -6.57 9.09 -1.54
N GLU A 18 -6.52 10.26 -0.89
CA GLU A 18 -7.61 11.24 -0.90
C GLU A 18 -7.98 11.67 -2.32
N GLN A 19 -7.00 11.85 -3.21
CA GLN A 19 -7.24 12.19 -4.62
C GLN A 19 -7.84 11.02 -5.41
N GLN A 20 -7.41 9.78 -5.18
CA GLN A 20 -8.00 8.60 -5.82
C GLN A 20 -9.44 8.36 -5.33
N MET A 21 -9.71 8.58 -4.04
CA MET A 21 -11.01 8.38 -3.41
C MET A 21 -12.01 9.53 -3.60
N ALA A 22 -11.55 10.71 -4.05
CA ALA A 22 -12.46 11.82 -4.39
C ALA A 22 -13.48 11.44 -5.48
N PHE A 23 -13.20 10.41 -6.28
CA PHE A 23 -14.10 9.87 -7.30
C PHE A 23 -15.11 8.85 -6.76
N ASP A 24 -14.95 8.37 -5.51
CA ASP A 24 -15.86 7.42 -4.85
C ASP A 24 -15.97 7.72 -3.33
N PRO A 25 -16.87 8.63 -2.91
CA PRO A 25 -16.99 9.12 -1.53
C PRO A 25 -17.41 8.08 -0.49
N ALA A 26 -17.80 6.87 -0.91
CA ALA A 26 -18.14 5.79 -0.01
C ALA A 26 -16.89 5.06 0.54
N HIS A 27 -15.69 5.44 0.09
CA HIS A 27 -14.45 4.78 0.46
C HIS A 27 -13.88 5.32 1.77
N ASP A 28 -13.68 4.37 2.68
CA ASP A 28 -13.39 4.59 4.07
C ASP A 28 -11.89 4.92 4.25
N ILE A 29 -11.47 6.17 4.04
CA ILE A 29 -10.09 6.62 4.38
C ILE A 29 -9.75 6.23 5.83
N ALA A 30 -10.75 6.24 6.71
CA ALA A 30 -10.59 5.78 8.08
C ALA A 30 -10.24 4.28 8.16
N HIS A 31 -10.67 3.44 7.21
CA HIS A 31 -10.19 2.06 7.09
C HIS A 31 -8.69 2.02 6.81
N ILE A 32 -8.20 2.74 5.81
CA ILE A 32 -6.76 2.77 5.48
C ILE A 32 -5.94 3.28 6.66
N GLN A 33 -6.40 4.34 7.32
CA GLN A 33 -5.72 4.88 8.51
C GLN A 33 -5.62 3.84 9.64
N ARG A 34 -6.69 3.08 9.91
CA ARG A 34 -6.65 1.99 10.90
C ARG A 34 -5.64 0.91 10.51
N VAL A 35 -5.63 0.49 9.24
CA VAL A 35 -4.68 -0.51 8.72
C VAL A 35 -3.24 -0.02 8.86
N VAL A 36 -2.96 1.23 8.53
CA VAL A 36 -1.63 1.84 8.68
C VAL A 36 -1.19 1.87 10.15
N ILE A 37 -2.07 2.29 11.07
CA ILE A 37 -1.76 2.33 12.51
C ILE A 37 -1.44 0.92 13.02
N SER A 38 -2.29 -0.07 12.70
CA SER A 38 -2.07 -1.47 13.08
C SER A 38 -0.80 -2.05 12.45
N GLY A 39 -0.54 -1.77 11.16
CA GLY A 39 0.63 -2.23 10.43
C GLY A 39 1.93 -1.67 11.01
N ILE A 40 1.96 -0.38 11.37
CA ILE A 40 3.11 0.25 12.03
C ILE A 40 3.36 -0.37 13.40
N ALA A 41 2.30 -0.59 14.20
CA ALA A 41 2.43 -1.20 15.52
C ALA A 41 3.03 -2.60 15.42
N LEU A 42 2.49 -3.45 14.52
CA LEU A 42 3.00 -4.79 14.27
C LEU A 42 4.43 -4.77 13.73
N ALA A 43 4.74 -3.92 12.76
CA ALA A 43 6.09 -3.80 12.21
C ALA A 43 7.11 -3.36 13.26
N THR A 44 6.71 -2.49 14.19
CA THR A 44 7.57 -2.08 15.30
C THR A 44 7.81 -3.23 16.28
N THR A 45 6.78 -4.04 16.56
CA THR A 45 6.89 -5.21 17.44
C THR A 45 7.74 -6.32 16.82
N GLU A 46 7.55 -6.60 15.54
CA GLU A 46 8.25 -7.68 14.80
C GLU A 46 9.59 -7.21 14.22
N ASN A 47 9.99 -5.96 14.47
CA ASN A 47 11.21 -5.34 13.93
C ASN A 47 11.29 -5.41 12.39
N ALA A 48 10.14 -5.29 11.73
CA ALA A 48 10.01 -5.27 10.28
C ALA A 48 10.38 -3.88 9.70
N ASP A 49 10.73 -3.85 8.41
CA ASP A 49 11.13 -2.62 7.75
C ASP A 49 9.95 -1.67 7.53
N LEU A 50 9.90 -0.59 8.32
CA LEU A 50 8.89 0.46 8.21
C LEU A 50 8.94 1.20 6.86
N ALA A 51 10.08 1.19 6.16
CA ALA A 51 10.20 1.71 4.79
C ALA A 51 9.40 0.88 3.77
N VAL A 52 9.08 -0.35 4.10
CA VAL A 52 8.24 -1.22 3.26
C VAL A 52 6.81 -1.22 3.77
N VAL A 53 6.62 -1.38 5.09
CA VAL A 53 5.28 -1.57 5.67
C VAL A 53 4.41 -0.32 5.53
N ILE A 54 4.96 0.87 5.76
CA ILE A 54 4.18 2.13 5.66
C ILE A 54 3.60 2.32 4.25
N PRO A 55 4.41 2.35 3.17
CA PRO A 55 3.85 2.49 1.82
C PRO A 55 2.95 1.32 1.43
N ALA A 56 3.28 0.08 1.82
CA ALA A 56 2.41 -1.07 1.56
C ALA A 56 1.02 -0.91 2.18
N CYS A 57 0.93 -0.54 3.47
CA CYS A 57 -0.35 -0.32 4.16
C CYS A 57 -1.14 0.86 3.59
N TRP A 58 -0.48 1.93 3.12
CA TRP A 58 -1.18 3.05 2.50
C TRP A 58 -1.72 2.72 1.11
N LEU A 59 -0.94 1.98 0.31
CA LEU A 59 -1.20 1.80 -1.12
C LEU A 59 -1.86 0.45 -1.48
N HIS A 60 -2.05 -0.45 -0.50
CA HIS A 60 -2.61 -1.78 -0.75
C HIS A 60 -3.97 -1.77 -1.48
N ASP A 61 -4.76 -0.74 -1.24
CA ASP A 61 -6.11 -0.56 -1.79
C ASP A 61 -6.25 0.76 -2.55
N CYS A 62 -5.18 1.19 -3.24
CA CYS A 62 -5.21 2.44 -4.01
C CYS A 62 -6.02 2.34 -5.32
N VAL A 63 -6.33 1.13 -5.80
CA VAL A 63 -7.17 0.89 -6.98
C VAL A 63 -8.39 0.06 -6.58
N ASN A 64 -9.58 0.65 -6.69
CA ASN A 64 -10.83 -0.07 -6.47
C ASN A 64 -11.33 -0.71 -7.77
N VAL A 65 -11.51 -2.03 -7.74
CA VAL A 65 -12.17 -2.77 -8.83
C VAL A 65 -13.58 -3.10 -8.37
N ALA A 66 -14.59 -2.69 -9.15
CA ALA A 66 -16.00 -2.91 -8.83
C ALA A 66 -16.27 -4.39 -8.49
N LYS A 67 -17.11 -4.62 -7.46
CA LYS A 67 -17.40 -5.96 -6.92
C LYS A 67 -17.99 -6.93 -7.94
N ASP A 68 -18.65 -6.40 -8.97
CA ASP A 68 -19.27 -7.18 -10.06
C ASP A 68 -18.32 -7.40 -11.25
N SER A 69 -17.09 -6.87 -11.19
CA SER A 69 -16.12 -7.05 -12.27
C SER A 69 -15.43 -8.42 -12.16
N PRO A 70 -15.32 -9.18 -13.26
CA PRO A 70 -14.53 -10.42 -13.30
C PRO A 70 -13.03 -10.17 -13.02
N GLN A 71 -12.60 -8.91 -12.98
CA GLN A 71 -11.25 -8.48 -12.64
C GLN A 71 -11.05 -8.20 -11.15
N ARG A 72 -12.03 -8.50 -10.27
CA ARG A 72 -11.88 -8.33 -8.81
C ARG A 72 -10.61 -8.98 -8.26
N ASN A 73 -10.24 -10.14 -8.82
CA ASN A 73 -9.03 -10.88 -8.45
C ASN A 73 -7.72 -10.19 -8.91
N GLN A 74 -7.83 -9.21 -9.80
CA GLN A 74 -6.72 -8.38 -10.30
C GLN A 74 -6.60 -7.05 -9.55
N GLY A 75 -7.56 -6.68 -8.71
CA GLY A 75 -7.52 -5.42 -7.95
C GLY A 75 -6.22 -5.25 -7.17
N SER A 76 -5.78 -6.27 -6.44
CA SER A 76 -4.52 -6.24 -5.71
C SER A 76 -3.28 -6.10 -6.60
N ARG A 77 -3.29 -6.70 -7.80
CA ARG A 77 -2.19 -6.55 -8.78
C ARG A 77 -2.17 -5.16 -9.40
N LEU A 78 -3.34 -4.60 -9.68
CA LEU A 78 -3.48 -3.24 -10.20
C LEU A 78 -3.06 -2.21 -9.14
N SER A 79 -3.46 -2.41 -7.88
CA SER A 79 -2.98 -1.60 -6.75
C SER A 79 -1.48 -1.71 -6.57
N ALA A 80 -0.90 -2.92 -6.66
CA ALA A 80 0.56 -3.10 -6.56
C ALA A 80 1.30 -2.30 -7.65
N LYS A 81 0.86 -2.44 -8.90
CA LYS A 81 1.45 -1.69 -10.02
C LYS A 81 1.29 -0.18 -9.84
N ARG A 82 0.10 0.29 -9.49
CA ARG A 82 -0.17 1.72 -9.28
C ARG A 82 0.63 2.29 -8.11
N ALA A 83 0.86 1.49 -7.07
CA ALA A 83 1.70 1.83 -5.93
C ALA A 83 3.15 2.06 -6.38
N ILE A 84 3.74 1.15 -7.17
CA ILE A 84 5.10 1.32 -7.69
C ILE A 84 5.23 2.52 -8.62
N GLU A 85 4.25 2.74 -9.51
CA GLU A 85 4.19 3.93 -10.36
C GLU A 85 4.20 5.21 -9.51
N TYR A 86 3.37 5.28 -8.46
CA TYR A 86 3.33 6.42 -7.55
C TYR A 86 4.63 6.60 -6.76
N LEU A 87 5.20 5.50 -6.24
CA LEU A 87 6.48 5.54 -5.51
C LEU A 87 7.62 6.04 -6.41
N THR A 88 7.57 5.71 -7.70
CA THR A 88 8.50 6.23 -8.70
C THR A 88 8.29 7.74 -8.92
N GLU A 89 7.04 8.19 -9.05
CA GLU A 89 6.69 9.62 -9.22
C GLU A 89 7.20 10.49 -8.07
N ILE A 90 7.10 10.01 -6.82
CA ILE A 90 7.57 10.75 -5.64
C ILE A 90 9.07 10.58 -5.35
N ASN A 91 9.81 9.87 -6.21
CA ASN A 91 11.23 9.54 -6.04
C ASN A 91 11.53 8.74 -4.76
N TYR A 92 10.66 7.81 -4.40
CA TYR A 92 10.90 6.88 -3.30
C TYR A 92 12.06 5.92 -3.64
N PRO A 93 12.85 5.45 -2.66
CA PRO A 93 13.99 4.58 -2.96
C PRO A 93 13.56 3.25 -3.60
N ALA A 94 14.05 3.00 -4.82
CA ALA A 94 13.73 1.80 -5.59
C ALA A 94 14.11 0.48 -4.91
N GLN A 95 15.06 0.51 -3.95
CA GLN A 95 15.44 -0.66 -3.16
C GLN A 95 14.27 -1.30 -2.38
N TYR A 96 13.21 -0.53 -2.11
CA TYR A 96 12.03 -1.01 -1.39
C TYR A 96 10.90 -1.46 -2.33
N PHE A 97 11.00 -1.24 -3.65
CA PHE A 97 9.86 -1.45 -4.57
C PHE A 97 9.43 -2.91 -4.60
N ASP A 98 10.37 -3.85 -4.78
CA ASP A 98 10.05 -5.28 -4.80
C ASP A 98 9.42 -5.74 -3.48
N ALA A 99 9.95 -5.25 -2.36
CA ALA A 99 9.45 -5.57 -1.02
C ALA A 99 8.07 -4.96 -0.73
N ILE A 100 7.68 -3.87 -1.42
CA ILE A 100 6.36 -3.24 -1.32
C ILE A 100 5.36 -3.89 -2.27
N GLU A 101 5.77 -4.19 -3.51
CA GLU A 101 4.91 -4.77 -4.54
C GLU A 101 4.40 -6.15 -4.13
N HIS A 102 5.30 -6.99 -3.61
CA HIS A 102 5.00 -8.37 -3.25
C HIS A 102 3.83 -8.48 -2.23
N PRO A 103 3.88 -7.86 -1.04
CA PRO A 103 2.79 -7.93 -0.08
C PRO A 103 1.50 -7.30 -0.59
N ILE A 104 1.54 -6.21 -1.38
CA ILE A 104 0.33 -5.63 -1.96
C ILE A 104 -0.33 -6.60 -2.94
N SER A 105 0.47 -7.25 -3.79
CA SER A 105 -0.03 -8.24 -4.76
C SER A 105 -0.60 -9.50 -4.10
N ALA A 106 -0.05 -9.88 -2.94
CA ALA A 106 -0.38 -11.09 -2.20
C ALA A 106 -1.45 -10.90 -1.11
N HIS A 107 -1.84 -9.66 -0.76
CA HIS A 107 -2.76 -9.41 0.36
C HIS A 107 -4.20 -9.89 0.13
N SER A 108 -4.61 -10.16 -1.12
CA SER A 108 -5.91 -10.76 -1.37
C SER A 108 -5.87 -12.26 -1.07
N TYR A 109 -6.56 -12.66 0.00
CA TYR A 109 -6.81 -14.06 0.35
C TYR A 109 -7.40 -14.88 -0.82
N SER A 110 -8.06 -14.20 -1.76
CA SER A 110 -8.59 -14.78 -3.03
C SER A 110 -7.52 -15.02 -4.11
N ALA A 111 -6.28 -14.53 -3.95
CA ALA A 111 -5.21 -14.63 -4.94
C ALA A 111 -4.33 -15.88 -4.79
N ASN A 112 -4.43 -16.63 -3.68
CA ASN A 112 -3.70 -17.87 -3.45
C ASN A 112 -2.17 -17.74 -3.71
N ILE A 113 -1.58 -16.61 -3.33
CA ILE A 113 -0.14 -16.36 -3.45
C ILE A 113 0.50 -16.66 -2.10
N ALA A 114 1.51 -17.53 -2.10
CA ALA A 114 2.27 -17.84 -0.90
C ALA A 114 3.03 -16.59 -0.41
N THR A 115 2.83 -16.21 0.85
CA THR A 115 3.62 -15.20 1.53
C THR A 115 5.04 -15.73 1.72
N THR A 116 5.99 -15.27 0.92
CA THR A 116 7.41 -15.59 1.14
C THR A 116 7.95 -14.71 2.27
N THR A 117 8.52 -15.39 3.26
CA THR A 117 9.17 -14.80 4.45
C THR A 117 10.62 -14.47 4.16
#